data_AF-A0A538CLB4-F1
#
_entry.id   AF-A0A538CLB4-F1
#
_cell.length_a   1.000
_cell.length_b   1.000
_cell.length_c   1.000
_cell.angle_alpha   90.00
_cell.angle_beta   90.00
_cell.angle_gamma   90.00
#
_symmetry.space_group_name_H-M   'P 1'
#
loop_
_entity.id
_entity.type
_entity.pdbx_description
1 polymer ?
#
loop_
_entity_poly.entity_id
_entity_poly.type
_entity_poly.pdbx_seq_one_letter_code
_entity_poly.pdbx_strand_id
1 'polypeptide(L)'
;MALSEDVGRIAAAAAAHARPGETVAAVLAVETAAGERVYLAAFADGTGNQEWLALTDDGAPVTSRDRVREAASIAALVEVAEEAAEQVADGPRLASLPYLDSLGGDNSLAGALPAVDELTRDVEMHYKLELS
;
A
#
# COMPACT_ATOMS: atom_id res chain seq x y z
N MET A 1 4.86 -19.41 0.79
CA MET A 1 5.15 -18.74 -0.49
C MET A 1 6.09 -17.59 -0.19
N ALA A 2 6.98 -17.24 -1.11
CA ALA A 2 7.80 -16.04 -0.95
C ALA A 2 6.95 -14.80 -1.21
N LEU A 3 7.21 -13.70 -0.51
CA LEU A 3 6.42 -12.46 -0.65
C LEU A 3 6.38 -11.95 -2.10
N SER A 4 7.46 -12.14 -2.86
CA SER A 4 7.52 -11.81 -4.29
C SER A 4 6.52 -12.61 -5.14
N GLU A 5 6.25 -13.86 -4.79
CA GLU A 5 5.24 -14.69 -5.46
C GLU A 5 3.83 -14.18 -5.15
N ASP A 6 3.58 -13.81 -3.89
CA ASP A 6 2.30 -13.24 -3.46
C ASP A 6 2.02 -11.90 -4.14
N VAL A 7 3.01 -11.00 -4.18
CA VAL A 7 2.90 -9.72 -4.88
C VAL A 7 2.63 -9.93 -6.37
N GLY A 8 3.30 -10.87 -7.03
CA GLY A 8 3.05 -11.21 -8.43
C GLY A 8 1.63 -11.75 -8.67
N ARG A 9 1.14 -12.63 -7.79
CA ARG A 9 -0.22 -13.16 -7.83
C ARG A 9 -1.27 -12.05 -7.65
N ILE A 10 -1.05 -11.15 -6.70
CA ILE A 10 -1.95 -10.03 -6.45
C ILE A 10 -1.91 -9.01 -7.58
N ALA A 11 -0.76 -8.73 -8.18
CA ALA A 11 -0.68 -7.88 -9.36
C ALA A 11 -1.52 -8.43 -10.52
N ALA A 12 -1.51 -9.75 -10.72
CA ALA A 12 -2.36 -10.39 -11.72
C ALA A 12 -3.87 -10.28 -11.39
N ALA A 13 -4.25 -10.43 -10.11
CA ALA A 13 -5.63 -10.20 -9.66
C ALA A 13 -6.06 -8.74 -9.84
N ALA A 14 -5.19 -7.79 -9.47
CA ALA A 14 -5.41 -6.36 -9.61
C ALA A 14 -5.61 -5.96 -11.07
N ALA A 15 -4.86 -6.56 -12.00
CA ALA A 15 -4.98 -6.29 -13.43
C ALA A 15 -6.39 -6.54 -13.99
N ALA A 16 -7.19 -7.43 -13.38
CA ALA A 16 -8.60 -7.63 -13.76
C ALA A 16 -9.49 -6.42 -13.47
N HIS A 17 -9.03 -5.47 -12.65
CA HIS A 17 -9.70 -4.23 -12.29
C HIS A 17 -9.15 -3.00 -13.05
N ALA A 18 -8.15 -3.18 -13.91
CA ALA A 18 -7.62 -2.09 -14.72
C ALA A 18 -8.64 -1.63 -15.78
N ARG A 19 -8.81 -0.32 -15.93
CA ARG A 19 -9.58 0.25 -17.05
C ARG A 19 -8.75 0.18 -18.33
N PRO A 20 -9.37 0.33 -19.52
CA PRO A 20 -8.63 0.41 -20.77
C PRO A 20 -7.57 1.53 -20.72
N GLY A 21 -6.30 1.18 -20.97
CA GLY A 21 -5.17 2.10 -20.93
C GLY A 21 -4.44 2.17 -19.59
N GLU A 22 -5.00 1.59 -18.53
CA GLU A 22 -4.33 1.48 -17.24
C GLU A 22 -3.49 0.21 -17.12
N THR A 23 -2.43 0.31 -16.32
CA THR A 23 -1.61 -0.84 -15.90
C THR A 23 -1.38 -0.80 -14.41
N VAL A 24 -1.19 -1.96 -13.78
CA VAL A 24 -0.78 -2.05 -12.37
C VAL A 24 0.67 -1.57 -12.30
N ALA A 25 0.88 -0.39 -11.71
CA ALA A 25 2.19 0.26 -11.61
C ALA A 25 2.98 -0.26 -10.40
N ALA A 26 2.29 -0.53 -9.29
CA ALA A 26 2.91 -1.04 -8.07
C ALA A 26 1.90 -1.83 -7.23
N VAL A 27 2.40 -2.73 -6.40
CA VAL A 27 1.64 -3.44 -5.37
C VAL A 27 2.44 -3.41 -4.07
N LEU A 28 1.90 -2.75 -3.05
CA LEU A 28 2.50 -2.66 -1.72
C LEU A 28 1.85 -3.71 -0.82
N ALA A 29 2.64 -4.61 -0.24
CA ALA A 29 2.15 -5.57 0.74
C ALA A 29 2.18 -4.94 2.14
N VAL A 30 1.04 -4.98 2.83
CA VAL A 30 0.85 -4.36 4.13
C VAL A 30 0.25 -5.38 5.09
N GLU A 31 0.79 -5.44 6.31
CA GLU A 31 0.16 -6.12 7.44
C GLU A 31 -0.48 -5.09 8.36
N THR A 32 -1.78 -5.25 8.62
CA THR A 32 -2.54 -4.37 9.51
C THR A 32 -2.21 -4.64 10.98
N ALA A 33 -2.67 -3.78 11.90
CA ALA A 33 -2.52 -4.00 13.33
C ALA A 33 -3.22 -5.29 13.82
N ALA A 34 -4.22 -5.77 13.08
CA ALA A 34 -4.89 -7.05 13.33
C ALA A 34 -4.11 -8.27 12.78
N GLY A 35 -2.96 -8.06 12.13
CA GLY A 35 -2.18 -9.13 11.50
C GLY A 35 -2.74 -9.60 10.15
N GLU A 36 -3.67 -8.86 9.56
CA GLU A 36 -4.24 -9.20 8.25
C GLU A 36 -3.35 -8.70 7.12
N ARG A 37 -3.23 -9.48 6.04
CA ARG A 37 -2.53 -9.06 4.83
C ARG A 37 -3.47 -8.28 3.92
N VAL A 38 -3.08 -7.06 3.59
CA VAL A 38 -3.72 -6.18 2.62
C VAL A 38 -2.69 -5.76 1.59
N TYR A 39 -3.09 -5.70 0.33
CA TYR A 39 -2.23 -5.29 -0.78
C TYR A 39 -2.80 -4.04 -1.43
N LEU A 40 -2.05 -2.94 -1.43
CA LEU A 40 -2.42 -1.71 -2.12
C LEU A 40 -1.88 -1.74 -3.54
N ALA A 41 -2.76 -1.88 -4.52
CA ALA A 41 -2.42 -1.81 -5.94
C ALA A 41 -2.63 -0.40 -6.48
N ALA A 42 -1.58 0.17 -7.05
CA ALA A 42 -1.61 1.41 -7.80
C ALA A 42 -1.79 1.14 -9.29
N PHE A 43 -2.66 1.89 -9.94
CA PHE A 43 -2.94 1.82 -11.37
C PHE A 43 -2.55 3.14 -12.02
N ALA A 44 -1.80 3.10 -13.11
CA ALA A 44 -1.41 4.30 -13.86
C ALA A 44 -1.91 4.24 -15.31
N ASP A 45 -2.42 5.35 -15.83
CA ASP A 45 -2.98 5.48 -17.19
C ASP A 45 -2.02 6.11 -18.21
N GLY A 46 -0.75 6.32 -17.84
CA GLY A 46 0.27 6.94 -18.68
C GLY A 46 0.12 8.46 -18.87
N THR A 47 -0.94 9.08 -18.35
CA THR A 47 -1.15 10.55 -18.34
C THR A 47 -0.72 11.20 -17.03
N GLY A 48 -0.28 10.39 -16.06
CA GLY A 48 0.10 10.82 -14.72
C GLY A 48 -1.01 10.70 -13.68
N ASN A 49 -2.20 10.21 -14.07
CA ASN A 49 -3.24 9.88 -13.09
C ASN A 49 -2.94 8.52 -12.44
N GLN A 50 -3.25 8.43 -11.16
CA GLN A 50 -3.13 7.22 -10.38
C GLN A 50 -4.48 6.88 -9.73
N GLU A 51 -4.90 5.63 -9.83
CA GLU A 51 -6.04 5.09 -9.09
C GLU A 51 -5.59 3.93 -8.19
N TRP A 52 -6.36 3.63 -7.15
CA TRP A 52 -5.99 2.67 -6.13
C TRP A 52 -7.05 1.59 -5.91
N LEU A 53 -6.58 0.38 -5.57
CA LEU A 53 -7.42 -0.70 -5.07
C LEU A 53 -6.67 -1.49 -4.00
N ALA A 54 -7.29 -1.65 -2.83
CA ALA A 54 -6.81 -2.56 -1.81
C ALA A 54 -7.42 -3.95 -2.02
N LEU A 55 -6.59 -4.98 -1.88
CA LEU A 55 -6.95 -6.38 -2.08
C LEU A 55 -6.60 -7.17 -0.82
N THR A 56 -7.43 -8.15 -0.49
CA THR A 56 -7.14 -9.17 0.52
C THR A 56 -6.08 -10.15 0.02
N ASP A 57 -5.61 -11.06 0.90
CA ASP A 57 -4.69 -12.12 0.50
C ASP A 57 -5.24 -13.02 -0.61
N ASP A 58 -6.56 -13.22 -0.71
CA ASP A 58 -7.16 -14.00 -1.80
C ASP A 58 -7.34 -13.19 -3.11
N GLY A 59 -6.92 -11.92 -3.13
CA GLY A 59 -7.10 -11.02 -4.28
C GLY A 59 -8.52 -10.46 -4.40
N ALA A 60 -9.33 -10.53 -3.34
CA ALA A 60 -10.66 -9.91 -3.32
C ALA A 60 -10.58 -8.42 -2.93
N PRO A 61 -11.33 -7.51 -3.58
CA PRO A 61 -11.36 -6.10 -3.24
C PRO A 61 -11.80 -5.82 -1.80
N VAL A 62 -11.13 -4.86 -1.16
CA VAL A 62 -11.51 -4.30 0.14
C VAL A 62 -12.34 -3.04 -0.07
N THR A 63 -13.49 -2.93 0.58
CA THR A 63 -14.37 -1.75 0.49
C THR A 63 -14.53 -1.00 1.82
N SER A 64 -14.02 -1.55 2.92
CA SER A 64 -14.01 -0.86 4.21
C SER A 64 -13.03 0.30 4.18
N ARG A 65 -13.53 1.53 4.35
CA ARG A 65 -12.69 2.74 4.38
C ARG A 65 -11.60 2.65 5.44
N ASP A 66 -11.96 2.20 6.64
CA ASP A 66 -11.02 2.12 7.76
C ASP A 66 -9.85 1.19 7.46
N ARG A 67 -10.12 0.03 6.84
CA ARG A 67 -9.07 -0.93 6.45
C ARG A 67 -8.16 -0.37 5.35
N VAL A 68 -8.73 0.33 4.38
CA VAL A 68 -7.95 0.96 3.30
C VAL A 68 -7.07 2.07 3.86
N ARG A 69 -7.62 2.91 4.72
CA ARG A 69 -6.89 3.99 5.39
C ARG A 69 -5.75 3.45 6.24
N GLU A 70 -6.01 2.43 7.07
CA GLU A 70 -4.98 1.80 7.90
C GLU A 70 -3.83 1.26 7.05
N ALA A 71 -4.15 0.51 5.98
CA ALA A 71 -3.14 -0.03 5.10
C ALA A 71 -2.29 1.07 4.45
N ALA A 72 -2.93 2.15 3.97
CA ALA A 72 -2.23 3.31 3.41
C ALA A 72 -1.36 4.02 4.45
N SER A 73 -1.84 4.18 5.69
CA SER A 73 -1.06 4.79 6.77
C SER A 73 0.19 3.98 7.10
N ILE A 74 0.07 2.65 7.24
CA ILE A 74 1.22 1.79 7.56
C ILE A 74 2.23 1.81 6.39
N ALA A 75 1.76 1.77 5.15
CA ALA A 75 2.62 1.85 3.97
C ALA A 75 3.44 3.16 3.95
N ALA A 76 2.79 4.31 4.13
CA ALA A 76 3.45 5.61 4.18
C ALA A 76 4.42 5.74 5.37
N LEU A 77 4.02 5.28 6.56
CA LEU A 77 4.90 5.33 7.74
C LEU A 77 6.20 4.55 7.51
N VAL A 78 6.09 3.35 6.95
CA VAL A 78 7.26 2.53 6.64
C VAL A 78 8.12 3.19 5.56
N GLU A 79 7.51 3.76 4.52
CA GLU A 79 8.27 4.46 3.47
C GLU A 79 9.09 5.64 4.02
N VAL A 80 8.48 6.49 4.85
CA VAL A 80 9.20 7.61 5.50
C VAL A 80 10.29 7.10 6.44
N ALA A 81 10.04 6.01 7.18
CA ALA A 81 11.03 5.44 8.08
C ALA A 81 12.22 4.83 7.33
N GLU A 82 11.98 4.15 6.20
CA GLU A 82 13.05 3.65 5.34
C GLU A 82 13.88 4.78 4.76
N GLU A 83 13.24 5.85 4.27
CA GLU A 83 13.93 7.04 3.77
C GLU A 83 14.82 7.67 4.85
N ALA A 84 14.29 7.84 6.07
CA ALA A 84 15.03 8.38 7.20
C ALA A 84 16.19 7.48 7.66
N ALA A 85 16.07 6.16 7.47
CA ALA A 85 17.10 5.18 7.76
C ALA A 85 18.08 4.96 6.58
N GLU A 86 17.93 5.70 5.49
CA GLU A 86 18.69 5.55 4.23
C GLU A 86 18.65 4.10 3.70
N GLN A 87 17.53 3.41 3.93
CA GLN A 87 17.32 2.04 3.48
C GLN A 87 16.64 2.01 2.11
N VAL A 88 17.12 1.11 1.26
CA VAL A 88 16.50 0.79 -0.02
C VAL A 88 16.17 -0.70 0.00
N ALA A 89 14.89 -1.02 -0.14
CA ALA A 89 14.45 -2.40 -0.17
C ALA A 89 14.94 -3.11 -1.44
N ASP A 90 15.57 -4.28 -1.29
CA ASP A 90 15.90 -5.17 -2.39
C ASP A 90 14.72 -6.11 -2.69
N GLY A 91 13.69 -5.55 -3.33
CA GLY A 91 12.45 -6.25 -3.69
C GLY A 91 11.23 -5.89 -2.82
N PRO A 92 10.13 -6.64 -2.95
CA PRO A 92 8.91 -6.36 -2.20
C PRO A 92 9.15 -6.61 -0.71
N ARG A 93 8.76 -5.62 0.11
CA ARG A 93 8.75 -5.70 1.57
C ARG A 93 7.33 -5.84 2.09
N LEU A 94 7.20 -6.36 3.30
CA LEU A 94 5.97 -6.31 4.04
C LEU A 94 5.99 -5.08 4.95
N ALA A 95 5.25 -4.03 4.59
CA ALA A 95 5.05 -2.89 5.47
C ALA A 95 4.19 -3.33 6.67
N SER A 96 4.71 -3.17 7.88
CA SER A 96 4.03 -3.60 9.11
C SER A 96 4.52 -2.77 10.29
N LEU A 97 3.73 -2.70 11.37
CA LEU A 97 4.18 -2.05 12.60
C LEU A 97 5.43 -2.72 13.21
N PRO A 98 5.55 -4.06 13.27
CA PRO A 98 6.79 -4.70 13.72
C PRO A 98 8.00 -4.37 12.84
N TYR A 99 7.81 -4.22 11.53
CA TYR A 99 8.88 -3.79 10.64
C TYR A 99 9.27 -2.33 10.91
N LEU A 100 8.29 -1.44 11.06
CA LEU A 100 8.50 -0.04 11.43
C LEU A 100 9.28 0.09 12.76
N ASP A 101 8.95 -0.71 13.77
CA ASP A 101 9.67 -0.75 15.05
C ASP A 101 11.14 -1.15 14.84
N SER A 102 11.41 -2.10 13.93
CA SER A 102 12.78 -2.53 13.62
C SER A 102 13.64 -1.45 12.94
N LEU A 103 13.00 -0.46 12.30
CA LEU A 103 13.66 0.71 11.72
C LEU A 103 13.98 1.79 12.78
N GLY A 104 13.49 1.65 14.00
CA GLY A 104 13.70 2.61 15.10
C GLY A 104 12.65 3.72 15.15
N GLY A 105 11.37 3.36 14.99
CA GLY A 105 10.21 4.27 14.84
C GLY A 105 10.05 5.40 15.88
N ASP A 106 10.78 5.40 16.99
CA ASP A 106 10.59 6.38 18.07
C ASP A 106 11.03 7.82 17.73
N ASN A 107 11.91 8.04 16.74
CA ASN A 107 12.54 9.36 16.56
C ASN A 107 11.97 10.27 15.46
N SER A 108 10.98 9.85 14.66
CA SER A 108 10.49 10.69 13.54
C SER A 108 9.01 10.55 13.13
N LEU A 109 8.13 9.93 13.95
CA LEU A 109 6.70 9.80 13.60
C LEU A 109 6.02 11.15 13.32
N ALA A 110 6.42 12.21 14.03
CA ALA A 110 5.87 13.55 13.81
C ALA A 110 6.20 14.12 12.41
N GLY A 111 7.35 13.74 11.83
CA GLY A 111 7.74 14.13 10.47
C GLY A 111 7.00 13.34 9.39
N ALA A 112 6.46 12.17 9.71
CA ALA A 112 5.74 11.31 8.77
C ALA A 112 4.27 11.71 8.55
N LEU A 113 3.68 12.48 9.47
CA LEU A 113 2.25 12.86 9.41
C LEU A 113 1.82 13.47 8.06
N PRO A 114 2.56 14.43 7.46
CA PRO A 114 2.16 15.00 6.18
C PRO A 114 2.13 13.97 5.04
N ALA A 115 3.11 13.07 4.97
CA ALA A 115 3.18 12.03 3.94
C ALA A 115 2.08 10.97 4.13
N VAL A 116 1.76 10.62 5.39
CA VAL A 116 0.64 9.74 5.72
C VAL A 116 -0.70 10.37 5.30
N ASP A 117 -0.92 11.64 5.64
CA ASP A 117 -2.13 12.36 5.27
C ASP A 117 -2.27 12.52 3.76
N GLU A 118 -1.16 12.72 3.05
CA GLU A 118 -1.12 12.79 1.59
C GLU A 118 -1.51 11.45 0.96
N LEU A 119 -0.82 10.37 1.30
CA LEU A 119 -1.08 9.05 0.72
C LEU A 119 -2.48 8.54 1.05
N THR A 120 -2.93 8.67 2.30
CA THR A 120 -4.28 8.24 2.69
C THR A 120 -5.37 9.02 1.97
N ARG A 121 -5.19 10.34 1.78
CA ARG A 121 -6.12 11.18 1.02
C ARG A 121 -6.13 10.81 -0.45
N ASP A 122 -4.96 10.60 -1.05
CA ASP A 122 -4.83 10.21 -2.45
C ASP A 122 -5.52 8.86 -2.72
N VAL A 123 -5.25 7.87 -1.86
CA VAL A 123 -5.86 6.53 -1.93
C VAL A 123 -7.38 6.60 -1.81
N GLU A 124 -7.92 7.37 -0.86
CA GLU A 124 -9.38 7.49 -0.69
C GLU A 124 -10.05 8.29 -1.81
N MET A 125 -9.41 9.33 -2.33
CA MET A 125 -9.97 10.20 -3.38
C MET A 125 -9.98 9.51 -4.74
N HIS A 126 -8.96 8.69 -5.01
CA HIS A 126 -8.77 7.99 -6.28
C HIS A 126 -8.99 6.48 -6.15
N TYR A 127 -9.82 6.06 -5.20
CA TYR A 127 -10.18 4.66 -5.01
C TYR A 127 -11.09 4.17 -6.14
N LYS A 128 -10.81 2.98 -6.68
CA LYS A 128 -11.58 2.42 -7.80
C LYS A 128 -13.02 2.04 -7.47
N LEU A 129 -13.30 1.75 -6.20
CA LEU A 129 -14.61 1.30 -5.72
C LEU A 129 -15.21 2.30 -4.73
N GLU A 130 -16.48 2.13 -4.40
CA GLU A 130 -17.08 2.89 -3.31
C GLU A 130 -16.60 2.35 -1.96
N LEU A 131 -16.13 3.25 -1.09
CA LEU A 131 -15.71 2.94 0.27
C LEU A 131 -16.88 3.13 1.25
N SER A 132 -17.20 2.08 2.01
CA SER A 132 -18.19 2.08 3.11
C SER A 132 -17.56 2.50 4.43
#